data_AF-A0A7S3TYS6-F1
#
_entry.id   AF-A0A7S3TYS6-F1
#
_cell.length_a   1.000
_cell.length_b   1.000
_cell.length_c   1.000
_cell.angle_alpha   90.00
_cell.angle_beta   90.00
_cell.angle_gamma   90.00
#
_symmetry.space_group_name_H-M   'P 1'
#
loop_
_entity.id
_entity.type
_entity.pdbx_description
1 polymer ?
#
loop_
_entity_poly.entity_id
_entity_poly.type
_entity_poly.pdbx_seq_one_letter_code
_entity_poly.pdbx_strand_id
1 'polypeptide(L)'
;ALAPKPVTEEDLQRIGAGYKDLVYLLGNWNKVTRDCSQAKPNVKQSLQSGVESPDGCKATPDIVRKYMGDRNLNDNLFNSKQQWINIDASGLVASADDDRFQEAVEDFEMHRRQASEWAYTSSWGEANPGGGRDKVEDYLLRSKAEAEKAT
;
A
#
# COMPACT_ATOMS: atom_id res chain seq x y z
N ALA A 1 -11.39 16.73 13.70
CA ALA A 1 -9.97 16.36 13.81
C ALA A 1 -9.56 16.44 15.28
N LEU A 2 -8.66 15.57 15.74
CA LEU A 2 -8.03 15.73 17.05
C LEU A 2 -7.08 16.94 17.00
N ALA A 3 -6.87 17.61 18.14
CA ALA A 3 -5.91 18.70 18.21
C ALA A 3 -4.50 18.21 17.87
N PRO A 4 -3.66 19.02 17.19
CA PRO A 4 -2.28 18.64 16.91
C PRO A 4 -1.52 18.36 18.21
N LYS A 5 -0.77 17.27 18.24
CA LYS A 5 0.14 16.95 19.35
C LYS A 5 1.58 17.36 19.01
N PRO A 6 2.43 17.60 20.02
CA PRO A 6 3.87 17.75 19.78
C PRO A 6 4.42 16.54 19.02
N VAL A 7 5.18 16.80 17.96
CA VAL A 7 5.85 15.78 17.15
C VAL A 7 7.10 15.31 17.90
N THR A 8 7.26 14.00 18.04
CA THR A 8 8.47 13.41 18.61
C THR A 8 9.40 12.88 17.52
N GLU A 9 10.65 12.60 17.88
CA GLU A 9 11.60 11.95 16.98
C GLU A 9 11.09 10.57 16.52
N GLU A 10 10.40 9.83 17.39
CA GLU A 10 9.78 8.56 17.04
C GLU A 10 8.68 8.71 15.98
N ASP A 11 7.89 9.81 16.02
CA ASP A 11 6.88 10.08 14.99
C ASP A 11 7.56 10.28 13.61
N LEU A 12 8.68 11.02 13.55
CA LEU A 12 9.44 11.26 12.32
C LEU A 12 10.09 9.97 11.80
N GLN A 13 10.70 9.19 12.69
CA GLN A 13 11.32 7.90 12.35
C GLN A 13 10.30 6.91 11.81
N ARG A 14 9.09 6.90 12.38
CA ARG A 14 7.99 6.03 11.96
C ARG A 14 7.54 6.34 10.53
N ILE A 15 7.39 7.63 10.19
CA ILE A 15 7.07 8.07 8.82
C ILE A 15 8.19 7.65 7.85
N GLY A 16 9.45 7.92 8.19
CA GLY A 16 10.58 7.51 7.36
C GLY A 16 10.70 6.00 7.19
N ALA A 17 10.38 5.21 8.23
CA ALA A 17 10.31 3.75 8.15
C ALA A 17 9.16 3.29 7.26
N GLY A 18 7.99 3.94 7.34
CA GLY A 18 6.84 3.66 6.48
C GLY A 18 7.14 3.88 4.99
N TYR A 19 7.84 4.96 4.65
CA TYR A 19 8.30 5.19 3.28
C TYR A 19 9.28 4.09 2.81
N LYS A 20 10.26 3.71 3.65
CA LYS A 20 11.18 2.60 3.34
C LYS A 20 10.45 1.28 3.13
N ASP A 21 9.42 1.01 3.91
CA ASP A 21 8.57 -0.17 3.75
C ASP A 21 7.85 -0.15 2.39
N LEU A 22 7.28 1.00 1.97
CA LEU A 22 6.64 1.14 0.65
C LEU A 22 7.64 0.91 -0.50
N VAL A 23 8.83 1.52 -0.42
CA VAL A 23 9.90 1.30 -1.40
C VAL A 23 10.31 -0.17 -1.45
N TYR A 24 10.43 -0.83 -0.29
CA TYR A 24 10.71 -2.26 -0.23
C TYR A 24 9.60 -3.08 -0.88
N LEU A 25 8.32 -2.78 -0.60
CA LEU A 25 7.17 -3.45 -1.22
C LEU A 25 7.26 -3.36 -2.74
N LEU A 26 7.46 -2.16 -3.31
CA LEU A 26 7.50 -1.96 -4.75
C LEU A 26 8.71 -2.68 -5.39
N GLY A 27 9.88 -2.58 -4.78
CA GLY A 27 11.09 -3.28 -5.24
C GLY A 27 11.03 -4.80 -5.11
N ASN A 28 10.12 -5.32 -4.28
CA ASN A 28 9.96 -6.76 -4.02
C ASN A 28 8.54 -7.24 -4.28
N TRP A 29 7.80 -6.60 -5.18
CA TRP A 29 6.35 -6.75 -5.31
C TRP A 29 5.90 -8.21 -5.38
N ASN A 30 6.41 -8.98 -6.34
CA ASN A 30 6.04 -10.39 -6.51
C ASN A 30 6.44 -11.25 -5.31
N LYS A 31 7.61 -10.99 -4.71
CA LYS A 31 8.09 -11.72 -3.53
C LYS A 31 7.19 -11.50 -2.31
N VAL A 32 6.68 -10.28 -2.15
CA VAL A 32 5.86 -9.90 -1.00
C VAL A 32 4.39 -10.26 -1.20
N THR A 33 3.87 -10.08 -2.40
CA THR A 33 2.43 -10.20 -2.73
C THR A 33 2.04 -11.54 -3.30
N ARG A 34 2.93 -12.53 -3.30
CA ARG A 34 2.64 -13.88 -3.81
C ARG A 34 3.15 -14.98 -2.88
N ASP A 35 2.35 -16.02 -2.73
CA ASP A 35 2.71 -17.27 -2.08
C ASP A 35 2.96 -18.35 -3.13
N CYS A 36 4.22 -18.78 -3.22
CA CYS A 36 4.69 -19.80 -4.14
C CYS A 36 4.86 -21.19 -3.48
N SER A 37 4.51 -21.36 -2.21
CA SER A 37 4.71 -22.61 -1.46
C SER A 37 3.98 -23.81 -2.08
N GLN A 38 2.86 -23.54 -2.77
CA GLN A 38 2.04 -24.53 -3.46
C GLN A 38 2.23 -24.49 -4.98
N ALA A 39 3.18 -23.71 -5.50
CA ALA A 39 3.44 -23.64 -6.93
C ALA A 39 3.94 -25.00 -7.42
N LYS A 40 3.17 -25.64 -8.32
CA LYS A 40 3.56 -26.89 -8.93
C LYS A 40 4.43 -26.61 -10.16
N PRO A 41 5.69 -27.08 -10.20
CA PRO A 41 6.50 -26.96 -11.41
C PRO A 41 5.78 -27.63 -12.58
N ASN A 42 5.78 -26.98 -13.76
CA ASN A 42 5.19 -27.46 -15.01
C ASN A 42 3.65 -27.55 -15.06
N VAL A 43 2.92 -27.01 -14.06
CA VAL A 43 1.46 -26.85 -14.16
C VAL A 43 1.15 -25.43 -14.61
N LYS A 44 1.02 -25.24 -15.93
CA LYS A 44 0.37 -24.06 -16.49
C LYS A 44 -1.15 -24.21 -16.32
N GLN A 45 -1.64 -24.10 -15.09
CA GLN A 45 -3.08 -23.92 -14.90
C GLN A 45 -3.44 -22.58 -15.50
N SER A 46 -4.31 -22.58 -16.50
CA SER A 46 -4.86 -21.34 -17.03
C SER A 46 -5.45 -20.54 -15.88
N LEU A 47 -4.95 -19.32 -15.70
CA LEU A 47 -5.73 -18.29 -15.05
C LEU A 47 -6.88 -18.04 -16.03
N GLN A 48 -8.12 -18.35 -15.67
CA GLN A 48 -9.22 -17.88 -16.51
C GLN A 48 -9.19 -16.34 -16.55
N SER A 49 -9.66 -15.76 -17.67
CA SER A 49 -8.99 -14.70 -18.46
C SER A 49 -8.57 -13.38 -17.82
N GLY A 50 -7.31 -12.99 -18.05
CA GLY A 50 -6.88 -11.57 -18.14
C GLY A 50 -5.37 -11.29 -18.12
N VAL A 51 -4.62 -11.85 -17.16
CA VAL A 51 -3.17 -11.64 -17.00
C VAL A 51 -2.55 -12.87 -16.34
N GLU A 52 -1.31 -13.21 -16.70
CA GLU A 52 -0.51 -14.24 -16.02
C GLU A 52 -0.04 -13.76 -14.63
N SER A 53 -0.25 -14.58 -13.59
CA SER A 53 0.67 -14.59 -12.44
C SER A 53 2.01 -15.08 -12.99
N PRO A 54 3.09 -14.28 -12.93
CA PRO A 54 4.34 -14.55 -13.64
C PRO A 54 4.93 -15.95 -13.37
N ASP A 55 4.59 -16.54 -12.22
CA ASP A 55 5.33 -17.66 -11.63
C ASP A 55 4.43 -18.84 -11.16
N GLY A 56 3.12 -18.82 -11.46
CA GLY A 56 2.19 -19.86 -10.97
C GLY A 56 1.92 -19.80 -9.45
N CYS A 57 2.30 -18.69 -8.81
CA CYS A 57 2.09 -18.42 -7.39
C CYS A 57 0.71 -17.80 -7.14
N LYS A 58 0.16 -18.04 -5.95
CA LYS A 58 -1.11 -17.46 -5.51
C LYS A 58 -0.89 -16.03 -5.04
N ALA A 59 -1.66 -15.07 -5.56
CA ALA A 59 -1.64 -13.69 -5.06
C ALA A 59 -2.13 -13.60 -3.60
N THR A 60 -1.47 -12.77 -2.81
CA THR A 60 -1.78 -12.49 -1.39
C THR A 60 -1.97 -10.99 -1.17
N PRO A 61 -2.98 -10.37 -1.80
CA PRO A 61 -3.10 -8.90 -1.88
C PRO A 61 -3.25 -8.19 -0.53
N ASP A 62 -3.81 -8.84 0.49
CA ASP A 62 -3.98 -8.23 1.83
C ASP A 62 -2.65 -7.80 2.48
N ILE A 63 -1.51 -8.38 2.07
CA ILE A 63 -0.20 -7.93 2.56
C ILE A 63 0.10 -6.48 2.20
N VAL A 64 -0.41 -5.96 1.07
CA VAL A 64 -0.19 -4.57 0.66
C VAL A 64 -0.75 -3.61 1.70
N ARG A 65 -1.90 -3.94 2.31
CA ARG A 65 -2.55 -3.11 3.35
C ARG A 65 -1.69 -2.94 4.60
N LYS A 66 -0.82 -3.91 4.91
CA LYS A 66 0.19 -3.78 5.98
C LYS A 66 1.15 -2.62 5.67
N TYR A 67 1.67 -2.59 4.45
CA TYR A 67 2.61 -1.57 4.00
C TYR A 67 1.95 -0.20 3.89
N MET A 68 0.66 -0.14 3.57
CA MET A 68 -0.13 1.09 3.60
C MET A 68 -0.45 1.58 5.01
N GLY A 69 -0.23 0.78 6.07
CA GLY A 69 -0.57 1.18 7.44
C GLY A 69 -2.03 0.92 7.85
N ASP A 70 -2.76 0.12 7.07
CA ASP A 70 -4.20 -0.10 7.26
C ASP A 70 -4.54 -1.51 7.78
N ARG A 71 -3.54 -2.31 8.16
CA ARG A 71 -3.75 -3.67 8.67
C ARG A 71 -3.72 -3.72 10.20
N ASN A 72 -2.77 -3.04 10.84
CA ASN A 72 -2.60 -3.02 12.29
C ASN A 72 -2.24 -1.62 12.83
N LEU A 73 -2.55 -1.37 14.10
CA LEU A 73 -2.23 -0.11 14.80
C LEU A 73 -0.71 0.17 14.89
N ASN A 74 0.10 -0.89 14.82
CA ASN A 74 1.55 -0.84 14.92
C ASN A 74 2.25 -0.73 13.56
N ASP A 75 1.51 -0.74 12.45
CA ASP A 75 2.12 -0.55 11.14
C ASP A 75 2.67 0.87 11.03
N ASN A 76 3.81 1.06 10.35
CA ASN A 76 4.53 2.33 10.36
C ASN A 76 3.66 3.50 9.85
N LEU A 77 2.89 3.30 8.78
CA LEU A 77 1.99 4.34 8.25
C LEU A 77 0.61 4.39 8.93
N PHE A 78 0.36 3.63 10.00
CA PHE A 78 -0.92 3.73 10.69
C PHE A 78 -1.16 5.16 11.20
N ASN A 79 -2.33 5.69 10.86
CA ASN A 79 -2.76 7.05 11.16
C ASN A 79 -1.82 8.15 10.59
N SER A 80 -1.14 7.87 9.47
CA SER A 80 -0.21 8.79 8.80
C SER A 80 -0.83 10.17 8.53
N LYS A 81 -2.10 10.25 8.12
CA LYS A 81 -2.80 11.53 7.95
C LYS A 81 -2.74 12.44 9.18
N GLN A 82 -2.98 11.89 10.37
CA GLN A 82 -2.89 12.69 11.60
C GLN A 82 -1.44 13.06 11.92
N GLN A 83 -0.48 12.20 11.58
CA GLN A 83 0.94 12.51 11.78
C GLN A 83 1.40 13.66 10.87
N TRP A 84 0.95 13.69 9.62
CA TRP A 84 1.23 14.81 8.71
C TRP A 84 0.65 16.12 9.23
N ILE A 85 -0.57 16.12 9.77
CA ILE A 85 -1.18 17.29 10.41
C ILE A 85 -0.33 17.76 11.61
N ASN A 86 0.20 16.83 12.41
CA ASN A 86 1.07 17.21 13.54
C ASN A 86 2.40 17.82 13.04
N ILE A 87 2.98 17.28 11.97
CA ILE A 87 4.22 17.77 11.35
C ILE A 87 4.02 19.19 10.80
N ASP A 88 2.93 19.42 10.05
CA ASP A 88 2.55 20.75 9.54
C ASP A 88 2.45 21.78 10.68
N ALA A 89 1.72 21.41 11.74
CA ALA A 89 1.51 22.28 12.91
C ALA A 89 2.75 22.47 13.80
N SER A 90 3.81 21.69 13.62
CA SER A 90 5.00 21.71 14.49
C SER A 90 6.02 22.80 14.12
N GLY A 91 5.86 23.44 12.96
CA GLY A 91 6.84 24.40 12.44
C GLY A 91 8.12 23.75 11.88
N LEU A 92 8.12 22.43 11.68
CA LEU A 92 9.20 21.71 11.00
C LEU A 92 9.21 21.93 9.49
N VAL A 93 8.06 22.33 8.92
CA VAL A 93 7.92 22.73 7.52
C VAL A 93 8.23 24.22 7.43
N ALA A 94 9.13 24.60 6.52
CA ALA A 94 9.42 26.00 6.28
C ALA A 94 8.24 26.65 5.57
N SER A 95 7.84 27.87 5.96
CA SER A 95 6.67 28.53 5.37
C SER A 95 6.73 28.74 3.85
N ALA A 96 7.93 28.72 3.26
CA ALA A 96 8.11 28.77 1.81
C ALA A 96 7.76 27.46 1.09
N ASP A 97 7.70 26.35 1.83
CA ASP A 97 7.42 24.99 1.35
C ASP A 97 6.02 24.49 1.78
N ASP A 98 5.23 25.28 2.55
CA ASP A 98 3.93 24.87 3.11
C ASP A 98 2.98 24.32 2.04
N ASP A 99 2.76 25.08 0.95
CA ASP A 99 1.86 24.66 -0.14
C ASP A 99 2.32 23.35 -0.79
N ARG A 100 3.64 23.23 -1.05
CA ARG A 100 4.23 22.04 -1.65
C ARG A 100 4.13 20.83 -0.72
N PHE A 101 4.31 21.04 0.58
CA PHE A 101 4.18 20.00 1.58
C PHE A 101 2.74 19.50 1.67
N GLN A 102 1.77 20.41 1.70
CA GLN A 102 0.34 20.07 1.74
C GLN A 102 -0.09 19.28 0.51
N GLU A 103 0.29 19.72 -0.69
CA GLU A 103 0.02 18.99 -1.94
C GLU A 103 0.63 17.57 -1.91
N ALA A 104 1.90 17.44 -1.50
CA ALA A 104 2.56 16.15 -1.41
C ALA A 104 1.89 15.20 -0.39
N VAL A 105 1.44 15.73 0.75
CA VAL A 105 0.72 14.95 1.77
C VAL A 105 -0.65 14.50 1.26
N GLU A 106 -1.38 15.38 0.56
CA GLU A 106 -2.68 15.04 -0.01
C GLU A 106 -2.57 13.95 -1.07
N ASP A 107 -1.63 14.09 -2.01
CA ASP A 107 -1.36 13.10 -3.06
C ASP A 107 -0.92 11.76 -2.46
N PHE A 108 0.01 11.80 -1.50
CA PHE A 108 0.46 10.60 -0.79
C PHE A 108 -0.70 9.87 -0.12
N GLU A 109 -1.51 10.56 0.68
CA GLU A 109 -2.62 9.94 1.40
C GLU A 109 -3.73 9.44 0.46
N MET A 110 -4.00 10.16 -0.63
CA MET A 110 -4.95 9.74 -1.66
C MET A 110 -4.52 8.41 -2.28
N HIS A 111 -3.29 8.34 -2.80
CA HIS A 111 -2.76 7.17 -3.49
C HIS A 111 -2.53 5.98 -2.55
N ARG A 112 -2.02 6.22 -1.33
CA ARG A 112 -1.90 5.19 -0.28
C ARG A 112 -3.25 4.54 0.03
N ARG A 113 -4.30 5.36 0.26
CA ARG A 113 -5.65 4.85 0.54
C ARG A 113 -6.20 4.07 -0.65
N GLN A 114 -6.08 4.60 -1.86
CA GLN A 114 -6.56 3.94 -3.08
C GLN A 114 -5.86 2.59 -3.30
N ALA A 115 -4.54 2.52 -3.06
CA ALA A 115 -3.78 1.28 -3.13
C ALA A 115 -4.31 0.24 -2.13
N SER A 116 -4.59 0.67 -0.89
CA SER A 116 -5.16 -0.18 0.16
C SER A 116 -6.56 -0.70 -0.19
N GLU A 117 -7.42 0.13 -0.75
CA GLU A 117 -8.77 -0.24 -1.21
C GLU A 117 -8.75 -1.27 -2.34
N TRP A 118 -7.85 -1.09 -3.32
CA TRP A 118 -7.67 -2.07 -4.39
C TRP A 118 -7.14 -3.41 -3.86
N ALA A 119 -6.19 -3.37 -2.92
CA ALA A 119 -5.69 -4.58 -2.27
C ALA A 119 -6.78 -5.31 -1.47
N TYR A 120 -7.62 -4.56 -0.74
CA TYR A 120 -8.77 -5.12 -0.05
C TYR A 120 -9.74 -5.78 -1.04
N THR A 121 -10.10 -5.09 -2.11
CA THR A 121 -11.00 -5.62 -3.15
C THR A 121 -10.42 -6.88 -3.81
N SER A 122 -9.12 -6.86 -4.12
CA SER A 122 -8.38 -8.00 -4.67
C SER A 122 -8.45 -9.21 -3.75
N SER A 123 -8.40 -9.03 -2.42
CA SER A 123 -8.43 -10.14 -1.45
C SER A 123 -9.73 -10.95 -1.44
N TRP A 124 -10.82 -10.38 -2.00
CA TRP A 124 -12.11 -11.05 -2.15
C TRP A 124 -12.42 -11.42 -3.61
N GLY A 125 -11.48 -11.20 -4.53
CA GLY A 125 -11.72 -11.32 -5.97
C GLY A 125 -12.20 -12.71 -6.43
N GLU A 126 -11.81 -13.80 -5.77
CA GLU A 126 -12.31 -15.16 -6.07
C GLU A 126 -13.66 -15.49 -5.40
N ALA A 127 -14.04 -14.78 -4.34
CA ALA A 127 -15.27 -15.03 -3.58
C ALA A 127 -16.50 -14.32 -4.17
N ASN A 128 -16.29 -13.30 -5.01
CA ASN A 128 -17.36 -12.47 -5.56
C ASN A 128 -18.02 -13.10 -6.79
N PRO A 129 -19.33 -12.89 -7.03
CA PRO A 129 -19.99 -13.28 -8.28
C PRO A 129 -19.31 -12.64 -9.50
N GLY A 130 -18.95 -13.44 -10.50
CA GLY A 130 -18.15 -12.98 -11.66
C GLY A 130 -16.68 -12.71 -11.35
N GLY A 131 -16.25 -13.08 -10.15
CA GLY A 131 -14.88 -13.06 -9.68
C GLY A 131 -14.03 -14.21 -10.22
N GLY A 132 -12.73 -14.13 -10.00
CA GLY A 132 -11.76 -15.08 -10.54
C GLY A 132 -10.33 -14.64 -10.23
N ARG A 133 -9.38 -15.53 -10.53
CA ARG A 133 -7.95 -15.24 -10.35
C ARG A 133 -7.50 -14.05 -11.19
N ASP A 134 -8.09 -13.83 -12.36
CA ASP A 134 -7.88 -12.62 -13.16
C ASP A 134 -8.28 -11.34 -12.42
N LYS A 135 -9.41 -11.35 -11.70
CA LYS A 135 -9.86 -10.19 -10.93
C LYS A 135 -8.96 -9.91 -9.74
N VAL A 136 -8.48 -10.96 -9.08
CA VAL A 136 -7.46 -10.81 -8.03
C VAL A 136 -6.22 -10.12 -8.61
N GLU A 137 -5.70 -10.59 -9.75
CA GLU A 137 -4.52 -10.00 -10.39
C GLU A 137 -4.77 -8.56 -10.88
N ASP A 138 -5.88 -8.28 -11.55
CA ASP A 138 -6.22 -6.94 -12.04
C ASP A 138 -6.26 -5.93 -10.88
N TYR A 139 -7.00 -6.24 -9.81
CA TYR A 139 -7.06 -5.35 -8.65
C TYR A 139 -5.73 -5.26 -7.91
N LEU A 140 -4.93 -6.33 -7.86
CA LEU A 140 -3.58 -6.26 -7.27
C LEU A 140 -2.66 -5.35 -8.08
N LEU A 141 -2.72 -5.40 -9.42
CA LEU A 141 -1.93 -4.50 -10.28
C LEU A 141 -2.39 -3.06 -10.21
N ARG A 142 -3.70 -2.80 -10.06
CA ARG A 142 -4.22 -1.45 -9.76
C ARG A 142 -3.72 -0.95 -8.41
N SER A 143 -3.69 -1.82 -7.40
CA SER A 143 -3.09 -1.50 -6.11
C SER A 143 -1.62 -1.11 -6.24
N LYS A 144 -0.85 -1.84 -7.07
CA LYS A 144 0.55 -1.50 -7.38
C LYS A 144 0.69 -0.13 -8.01
N ALA A 145 -0.12 0.16 -9.03
CA ALA A 145 -0.05 1.43 -9.76
C ALA A 145 -0.36 2.63 -8.86
N GLU A 146 -1.24 2.47 -7.88
CA GLU A 146 -1.50 3.51 -6.87
C GLU A 146 -0.36 3.58 -5.84
N ALA A 147 0.18 2.45 -5.41
CA ALA A 147 1.33 2.43 -4.51
C ALA A 147 2.57 3.10 -5.12
N GLU A 148 2.80 2.97 -6.43
CA GLU A 148 3.90 3.65 -7.16
C GLU A 148 3.77 5.17 -7.16
N LYS A 149 2.54 5.71 -7.11
CA LYS A 149 2.30 7.16 -7.03
C LYS A 149 2.44 7.69 -5.60
N ALA A 150 2.41 6.81 -4.60
CA ALA A 150 2.62 7.13 -3.19
C ALA A 150 4.10 7.04 -2.77
N THR A 151 5.04 6.92 -3.72
CA THR A 151 6.49 6.79 -3.46
C THR A 151 7.34 7.68 -4.35
#